data_AF-A0A965I5A0-F1
#
_entry.id   AF-A0A965I5A0-F1
#
_cell.length_a   1.000
_cell.length_b   1.000
_cell.length_c   1.000
_cell.angle_alpha   90.00
_cell.angle_beta   90.00
_cell.angle_gamma   90.00
#
_symmetry.space_group_name_H-M   'P 1'
#
loop_
_entity.id
_entity.type
_entity.pdbx_description
1 polymer ?
#
loop_
_entity_poly.entity_id
_entity_poly.type
_entity_poly.pdbx_seq_one_letter_code
_entity_poly.pdbx_strand_id
1 'polypeptide(L)'
;LKACIPGCEELVKHSDTELEARVVLKIGPVKAKFSGKVTLDTTHAPDRFSLAGAGDGGIAGFAKGGADVELTADGDNTVLRYSAKAETGGKIAQLGSRLITSTARKLSKAFFENFEKIMRGEMSLDGDTATPAK
;
A
#
# COMPACT_ATOMS: atom_id res chain seq x y z
N LEU A 1 4.22 1.20 -8.93
CA LEU A 1 3.61 0.93 -7.60
C LEU A 1 2.36 0.05 -7.67
N LYS A 2 1.44 0.20 -8.63
CA LYS A 2 0.21 -0.60 -8.73
C LYS A 2 0.44 -2.11 -8.55
N ALA A 3 1.41 -2.67 -9.28
CA ALA A 3 1.77 -4.09 -9.21
C ALA A 3 2.25 -4.56 -7.82
N CYS A 4 2.77 -3.66 -6.98
CA CYS A 4 3.19 -3.98 -5.63
C CYS A 4 2.01 -4.10 -4.66
N ILE A 5 0.91 -3.37 -4.89
CA ILE A 5 -0.18 -3.21 -3.92
C ILE A 5 -1.19 -4.35 -4.09
N PRO A 6 -1.32 -5.28 -3.12
CA PRO A 6 -2.24 -6.41 -3.26
C PRO A 6 -3.69 -5.95 -3.38
N GLY A 7 -4.40 -6.45 -4.38
CA GLY A 7 -5.80 -6.11 -4.62
C GLY A 7 -6.03 -4.70 -5.19
N CYS A 8 -4.99 -4.00 -5.64
CA CYS A 8 -5.12 -2.70 -6.28
C CYS A 8 -5.75 -2.85 -7.68
N GLU A 9 -6.96 -2.31 -7.83
CA GLU A 9 -7.66 -2.27 -9.12
C GLU A 9 -7.24 -1.05 -9.93
N GLU A 10 -7.05 0.07 -9.24
CA GLU A 10 -6.75 1.37 -9.85
C GLU A 10 -5.74 2.13 -8.98
N LEU A 11 -4.79 2.80 -9.65
CA LEU A 11 -3.84 3.72 -9.04
C LEU A 11 -3.67 4.90 -9.99
N VAL A 12 -4.10 6.08 -9.56
CA VAL A 12 -4.02 7.34 -10.30
C VAL A 12 -2.98 8.22 -9.62
N LYS A 13 -2.03 8.73 -10.40
CA LYS A 13 -1.07 9.74 -9.94
C LYS A 13 -1.60 11.12 -10.32
N HIS A 14 -1.95 11.93 -9.32
CA HIS A 14 -2.45 13.29 -9.52
C HIS A 14 -1.30 14.31 -9.57
N SER A 15 -0.25 14.07 -8.76
CA SER A 15 0.99 14.86 -8.77
C SER A 15 2.16 13.99 -8.31
N ASP A 16 3.36 14.57 -8.18
CA ASP A 16 4.52 13.86 -7.60
C ASP A 16 4.31 13.42 -6.15
N THR A 17 3.40 14.10 -5.43
CA THR A 17 3.13 13.83 -4.02
C THR A 17 1.72 13.32 -3.77
N GLU A 18 0.81 13.34 -4.74
CA GLU A 18 -0.58 12.92 -4.56
C GLU A 18 -0.95 11.72 -5.42
N LEU A 19 -1.44 10.68 -4.75
CA LEU A 19 -1.90 9.44 -5.34
C LEU A 19 -3.33 9.13 -4.89
N GLU A 20 -4.10 8.50 -5.76
CA GLU A 20 -5.40 7.93 -5.43
C GLU A 20 -5.42 6.46 -5.83
N ALA A 21 -5.95 5.60 -4.97
CA ALA A 21 -6.00 4.17 -5.22
C ALA A 21 -7.37 3.59 -4.88
N ARG A 22 -7.79 2.60 -5.68
CA ARG A 22 -8.90 1.71 -5.36
C ARG A 22 -8.38 0.31 -5.12
N VAL A 23 -8.67 -0.23 -3.94
CA VAL A 23 -8.13 -1.52 -3.50
C VAL A 23 -9.26 -2.41 -2.97
N VAL A 24 -9.29 -3.67 -3.39
CA VAL A 24 -10.21 -4.68 -2.84
C VAL A 24 -9.43 -5.63 -1.95
N LEU A 25 -9.78 -5.65 -0.66
CA LEU A 25 -9.09 -6.42 0.36
C LEU A 25 -10.05 -7.40 1.06
N LYS A 26 -9.47 -8.51 1.53
CA LYS A 26 -10.14 -9.44 2.43
C LYS A 26 -9.50 -9.34 3.82
N ILE A 27 -10.29 -8.91 4.79
CA ILE A 27 -9.91 -8.75 6.20
C ILE A 27 -10.77 -9.72 7.01
N GLY A 28 -10.23 -10.90 7.31
CA GLY A 28 -11.00 -11.99 7.93
C GLY A 28 -12.25 -12.36 7.11
N PRO A 29 -13.46 -12.30 7.69
CA PRO A 29 -14.71 -12.60 6.98
C PRO A 29 -15.18 -11.45 6.07
N VAL A 30 -14.58 -10.25 6.19
CA VAL A 30 -15.03 -9.06 5.46
C VAL A 30 -14.24 -8.93 4.16
N LYS A 31 -14.95 -8.87 3.03
CA LYS A 31 -14.41 -8.39 1.75
C LYS A 31 -14.86 -6.95 1.57
N ALA A 32 -13.92 -6.03 1.40
CA ALA A 32 -14.21 -4.60 1.31
C ALA A 32 -13.43 -3.98 0.15
N LYS A 33 -14.08 -3.03 -0.52
CA LYS A 33 -13.48 -2.15 -1.52
C LYS A 33 -13.22 -0.81 -0.84
N PHE A 34 -11.97 -0.37 -0.88
CA PHE A 34 -11.55 0.91 -0.36
C PHE A 34 -11.15 1.83 -1.50
N SER A 35 -11.62 3.07 -1.46
CA SER A 35 -11.09 4.17 -2.26
C SER A 35 -10.34 5.10 -1.32
N GLY A 36 -9.10 5.45 -1.63
CA GLY A 36 -8.28 6.24 -0.74
C GLY A 36 -7.29 7.14 -1.45
N LYS A 37 -6.90 8.20 -0.75
CA LYS A 37 -5.88 9.14 -1.18
C LYS A 37 -4.64 8.98 -0.32
N VAL A 38 -3.48 9.13 -0.94
CA VAL A 38 -2.18 9.11 -0.30
C VAL A 38 -1.43 10.37 -0.70
N THR A 39 -0.89 11.06 0.29
CA THR A 39 0.01 12.19 0.13
C THR A 39 1.40 11.79 0.60
N LEU A 40 2.42 12.10 -0.20
CA LEU A 40 3.82 11.89 0.12
C LEU A 40 4.46 13.21 0.56
N ASP A 41 5.25 13.14 1.61
CA ASP A 41 6.21 14.18 1.97
C ASP A 41 7.61 13.69 1.61
N THR A 42 8.19 14.32 0.59
CA THR A 42 9.52 14.00 0.05
C THR A 42 10.57 15.03 0.45
N THR A 43 10.30 15.86 1.46
CA THR A 43 11.21 16.94 1.91
C THR A 43 12.61 16.43 2.28
N HIS A 44 12.70 15.17 2.73
CA HIS A 44 13.96 14.53 3.14
C HIS A 44 14.45 13.45 2.17
N ALA A 45 13.95 13.45 0.93
CA ALA A 45 14.42 12.53 -0.11
C ALA A 45 15.91 12.79 -0.44
N PRO A 46 16.66 11.76 -0.89
CA PRO A 46 16.20 10.40 -1.21
C PRO A 46 16.17 9.45 -0.01
N ASP A 47 16.82 9.79 1.10
CA ASP A 47 17.05 8.85 2.21
C ASP A 47 15.83 8.66 3.11
N ARG A 48 14.92 9.64 3.16
CA ARG A 48 13.70 9.58 3.98
C ARG A 48 12.50 10.17 3.26
N PHE A 49 11.34 9.59 3.48
CA PHE A 49 10.07 10.18 3.10
C PHE A 49 8.97 9.70 4.04
N SER A 50 7.89 10.45 4.13
CA SER A 50 6.69 10.01 4.84
C SER A 50 5.50 9.96 3.89
N LEU A 51 4.50 9.16 4.27
CA LEU A 51 3.23 9.05 3.58
C LEU A 51 2.10 9.17 4.58
N ALA A 52 1.08 9.92 4.21
CA ALA A 52 -0.18 10.02 4.94
C ALA A 52 -1.31 9.60 3.99
N GLY A 53 -2.30 8.88 4.50
CA GLY A 53 -3.39 8.41 3.68
C GLY A 53 -4.67 8.19 4.45
N ALA A 54 -5.77 8.28 3.71
CA ALA A 54 -7.10 7.97 4.20
C ALA A 54 -7.84 7.15 3.14
N GLY A 55 -8.55 6.12 3.58
CA GLY A 55 -9.36 5.24 2.75
C GLY A 55 -10.77 5.09 3.31
N ASP A 56 -11.75 5.22 2.43
CA ASP A 56 -13.15 4.96 2.71
C ASP A 56 -13.57 3.62 2.10
N GLY A 57 -14.17 2.76 2.92
CA GLY A 57 -14.72 1.46 2.54
C GLY A 57 -16.24 1.41 2.62
N GLY A 58 -16.91 2.56 2.64
CA GLY A 58 -18.35 2.69 2.83
C GLY A 58 -18.83 1.98 4.09
N ILE A 59 -19.73 1.00 3.91
CA ILE A 59 -20.31 0.22 5.01
C ILE A 59 -19.26 -0.55 5.82
N ALA A 60 -18.12 -0.90 5.20
CA ALA A 60 -17.03 -1.59 5.91
C ALA A 60 -16.36 -0.66 6.94
N GLY A 61 -16.42 0.66 6.74
CA GLY A 61 -15.77 1.66 7.59
C GLY A 61 -14.63 2.36 6.87
N PHE A 62 -13.70 2.92 7.64
CA PHE A 62 -12.61 3.75 7.11
C PHE A 62 -11.29 3.42 7.80
N ALA A 63 -10.19 3.77 7.12
CA ALA A 63 -8.86 3.76 7.69
C ALA A 63 -8.15 5.09 7.41
N LYS A 64 -7.44 5.62 8.40
CA LYS A 64 -6.50 6.73 8.24
C LYS A 64 -5.16 6.29 8.79
N GLY A 65 -4.07 6.71 8.19
CA GLY A 65 -2.77 6.32 8.67
C GLY A 65 -1.64 6.98 7.92
N GLY A 66 -0.44 6.61 8.31
CA GLY A 66 0.76 7.05 7.64
C GLY A 66 1.92 6.13 7.94
N ALA A 67 3.01 6.34 7.22
CA ALA A 67 4.27 5.68 7.50
C ALA A 67 5.44 6.63 7.28
N ASP A 68 6.44 6.48 8.12
CA ASP A 68 7.78 7.03 7.91
C ASP A 68 8.66 5.95 7.30
N VAL A 69 9.40 6.28 6.25
CA VAL A 69 10.31 5.38 5.55
C VAL A 69 11.72 5.97 5.56
N GLU A 70 12.70 5.12 5.86
CA GLU A 70 14.12 5.45 5.81
C GLU A 70 14.86 4.40 4.98
N LEU A 71 15.72 4.87 4.10
CA LEU A 71 16.61 4.07 3.26
C LEU A 71 18.04 4.28 3.74
N THR A 72 18.79 3.19 3.87
CA THR A 72 20.20 3.23 4.27
C THR A 72 21.00 2.36 3.32
N ALA A 73 22.05 2.90 2.73
CA ALA A 73 22.99 2.13 1.92
C ALA A 73 23.74 1.11 2.79
N ASP A 74 23.90 -0.12 2.29
CA ASP A 74 24.59 -1.22 2.96
C ASP A 74 25.38 -2.03 1.93
N GLY A 75 26.56 -1.52 1.55
CA GLY A 75 27.36 -2.05 0.45
C GLY A 75 26.59 -1.98 -0.87
N ASP A 76 26.40 -3.14 -1.51
CA ASP A 76 25.61 -3.28 -2.75
C ASP A 76 24.09 -3.38 -2.47
N ASN A 77 23.67 -3.34 -1.21
CA ASN A 77 22.26 -3.43 -0.81
C ASN A 77 21.72 -2.09 -0.30
N THR A 78 20.40 -2.02 -0.19
CA THR A 78 19.70 -0.93 0.50
C THR A 78 18.80 -1.52 1.58
N VAL A 79 18.97 -1.05 2.81
CA VAL A 79 18.09 -1.39 3.93
C VAL A 79 16.94 -0.39 3.97
N LEU A 80 15.71 -0.88 3.80
CA LEU A 80 14.49 -0.10 3.97
C LEU A 80 13.90 -0.35 5.36
N ARG A 81 13.84 0.69 6.20
CA ARG A 81 13.13 0.69 7.47
C ARG A 81 11.86 1.51 7.32
N TYR A 82 10.78 1.05 7.95
CA TYR A 82 9.55 1.81 8.00
C TYR A 82 8.84 1.65 9.34
N SER A 83 8.10 2.68 9.73
CA SER A 83 7.20 2.68 10.88
C SER A 83 5.84 3.17 10.42
N ALA A 84 4.80 2.35 10.60
CA ALA A 84 3.45 2.68 10.16
C ALA A 84 2.50 2.81 11.36
N LYS A 85 1.61 3.79 11.29
CA LYS A 85 0.52 4.01 12.24
C LYS A 85 -0.78 4.07 11.47
N ALA A 86 -1.83 3.47 12.03
CA ALA A 86 -3.15 3.50 11.43
C ALA A 86 -4.25 3.51 12.48
N GLU A 87 -5.30 4.24 12.17
CA GLU A 87 -6.56 4.32 12.89
C GLU A 87 -7.65 3.78 11.97
N THR A 88 -8.49 2.90 12.51
CA THR A 88 -9.60 2.30 11.79
C THR A 88 -10.90 2.57 12.52
N GLY A 89 -11.96 2.87 11.78
CA GLY A 89 -13.30 3.05 12.32
C GLY A 89 -14.36 2.25 11.56
N GLY A 90 -15.58 2.20 12.11
CA GLY A 90 -16.70 1.47 11.53
C GLY A 90 -16.64 -0.03 11.77
N LYS A 91 -17.24 -0.82 10.86
CA LYS A 91 -17.39 -2.28 11.03
C LYS A 91 -16.04 -3.02 11.03
N ILE A 92 -15.05 -2.54 10.29
CA ILE A 92 -13.73 -3.17 10.27
C ILE A 92 -13.01 -3.06 11.62
N ALA A 93 -13.23 -1.97 12.37
CA ALA A 93 -12.63 -1.78 13.70
C ALA A 93 -13.18 -2.81 14.72
N GLN A 94 -14.40 -3.29 14.51
CA GLN A 94 -15.06 -4.29 15.35
C GLN A 94 -14.46 -5.70 15.19
N LEU A 95 -13.63 -5.93 14.15
CA LEU A 95 -12.96 -7.22 13.95
C LEU A 95 -11.80 -7.46 14.93
N GLY A 96 -11.40 -6.43 15.69
CA GLY A 96 -10.37 -6.51 16.71
C GLY A 96 -8.96 -6.19 16.19
N SER A 97 -8.18 -5.54 17.05
CA SER A 97 -6.84 -5.00 16.75
C SER A 97 -5.85 -6.07 16.26
N ARG A 98 -5.90 -7.29 16.82
CA ARG A 98 -5.01 -8.39 16.45
C ARG A 98 -5.22 -8.82 14.99
N LEU A 99 -6.46 -8.95 14.53
CA LEU A 99 -6.76 -9.36 13.16
C LEU A 99 -6.32 -8.28 12.16
N ILE A 100 -6.66 -7.02 12.45
CA ILE A 100 -6.27 -5.86 11.64
C ILE A 100 -4.74 -5.80 11.52
N THR A 101 -4.03 -5.89 12.64
CA THR A 101 -2.56 -5.87 12.68
C THR A 101 -1.95 -7.01 11.87
N SER A 102 -2.47 -8.25 11.99
CA SER A 102 -1.97 -9.39 11.21
C SER A 102 -2.18 -9.21 9.70
N THR A 103 -3.32 -8.63 9.31
CA THR A 103 -3.63 -8.35 7.91
C THR A 103 -2.73 -7.25 7.36
N ALA A 104 -2.53 -6.17 8.11
CA ALA A 104 -1.61 -5.09 7.74
C ALA A 104 -0.18 -5.62 7.52
N ARG A 105 0.35 -6.42 8.45
CA ARG A 105 1.68 -7.06 8.31
C ARG A 105 1.78 -7.93 7.06
N LYS A 106 0.75 -8.71 6.75
CA LYS A 106 0.70 -9.54 5.54
C LYS A 106 0.73 -8.68 4.26
N LEU A 107 -0.04 -7.59 4.24
CA LEU A 107 -0.09 -6.68 3.09
C LEU A 107 1.24 -5.94 2.89
N SER A 108 1.85 -5.44 3.96
CA SER A 108 3.17 -4.80 3.90
C SER A 108 4.24 -5.77 3.40
N LYS A 109 4.24 -7.02 3.90
CA LYS A 109 5.17 -8.05 3.43
C LYS A 109 5.00 -8.31 1.93
N ALA A 110 3.77 -8.55 1.47
CA ALA A 110 3.50 -8.79 0.05
C ALA A 110 3.90 -7.59 -0.83
N PHE A 111 3.66 -6.36 -0.35
CA PHE A 111 4.08 -5.15 -1.05
C PHE A 111 5.59 -5.12 -1.28
N PHE A 112 6.38 -5.31 -0.22
CA PHE A 112 7.84 -5.24 -0.32
C PHE A 112 8.43 -6.42 -1.10
N GLU A 113 7.85 -7.62 -0.99
CA GLU A 113 8.26 -8.76 -1.83
C GLU A 113 8.03 -8.49 -3.33
N ASN A 114 6.90 -7.90 -3.69
CA ASN A 114 6.62 -7.52 -5.07
C ASN A 114 7.53 -6.37 -5.53
N PHE A 115 7.75 -5.38 -4.67
CA PHE A 115 8.63 -4.26 -4.95
C PHE A 115 10.07 -4.72 -5.20
N GLU A 116 10.60 -5.61 -4.36
CA GLU A 116 11.93 -6.19 -4.53
C GLU A 116 12.05 -6.92 -5.87
N LYS A 117 11.09 -7.78 -6.22
CA LYS A 117 11.07 -8.51 -7.50
C LYS A 117 11.08 -7.56 -8.70
N ILE A 118 10.30 -6.49 -8.64
CA ILE A 118 10.26 -5.46 -9.70
C ILE A 118 11.63 -4.77 -9.80
N MET A 119 12.23 -4.37 -8.67
CA MET A 119 13.54 -3.72 -8.67
C MET A 119 14.67 -4.63 -9.16
N ARG A 120 14.53 -5.94 -8.97
CA ARG A 120 15.45 -6.96 -9.51
C ARG A 120 15.18 -7.30 -10.98
N GLY A 121 14.09 -6.79 -11.58
CA GLY A 121 13.68 -7.13 -12.95
C GLY A 121 13.03 -8.53 -13.08
N GLU A 122 12.67 -9.17 -11.97
CA GLU A 122 12.03 -10.49 -11.93
C GLU A 122 10.50 -10.42 -12.14
N MET A 123 9.93 -9.22 -12.16
CA MET A 123 8.51 -8.96 -12.38
C MET A 123 8.34 -7.73 -13.29
N SER A 124 7.66 -7.90 -14.41
CA SER A 124 7.35 -6.82 -15.35
C SER A 124 6.24 -5.90 -14.82
N LEU A 125 6.33 -4.61 -15.12
CA LEU A 125 5.34 -3.59 -14.73
C LEU A 125 4.11 -3.55 -15.64
N ASP A 126 4.13 -4.33 -16.74
CA ASP A 126 3.09 -4.38 -17.76
C ASP A 126 1.88 -5.18 -17.28
N GLY A 127 1.15 -4.59 -16.33
CA GLY A 127 -0.18 -5.00 -15.93
C GLY A 127 -1.25 -4.25 -16.71
N ASP A 128 -1.07 -4.07 -18.03
CA ASP A 128 -2.12 -3.58 -18.93
C ASP A 128 -2.54 -4.67 -19.92
N THR A 129 -3.83 -4.67 -20.22
CA THR A 129 -4.63 -5.77 -20.77
C THR A 129 -4.12 -6.39 -22.08
N ALA A 130 -3.98 -7.72 -22.11
CA ALA A 130 -4.05 -8.49 -23.35
C ALA A 130 -4.93 -9.73 -23.13
N THR A 131 -6.22 -9.57 -23.44
CA THR A 131 -7.08 -10.69 -23.83
C THR A 131 -6.41 -11.36 -25.04
N PRO A 132 -6.14 -12.68 -25.05
CA PRO A 132 -5.74 -13.33 -26.27
C PRO A 132 -6.95 -13.31 -27.21
N ALA A 133 -6.82 -12.54 -28.31
CA ALA A 133 -7.74 -12.60 -29.42
C ALA A 133 -7.82 -14.04 -29.93
N LYS A 134 -9.03 -14.54 -30.09
CA LYS A 134 -9.35 -15.72 -30.89
C LYS A 134 -9.80 -15.25 -32.26
#